data_AF-A4G6X3-F1
#
_entry.id   AF-A4G6X3-F1
#
_cell.length_a   1.000
_cell.length_b   1.000
_cell.length_c   1.000
_cell.angle_alpha   90.00
_cell.angle_beta   90.00
_cell.angle_gamma   90.00
#
_symmetry.space_group_name_H-M   'P 1'
#
loop_
_entity.id
_entity.type
_entity.pdbx_description
1 polymer ?
#
loop_
_entity_poly.entity_id
_entity_poly.type
_entity_poly.pdbx_seq_one_letter_code
_entity_poly.pdbx_strand_id
1 'polypeptide(L)'
;MAISLKIAAHYGVSLKHLLTGELSQWQPPVLREQFALELAQPNSKPRDSPRTIDWVCLEGKLAAFLLLPTPISVLEAARRLEVEARQLYLRANKTTRQVGERWKDYLKRKQEAKVVEAWPYLEKACLDIWAEGKTVTRREIVKRVPEEILSPVPNLLNVLKEVQKHLQQSEPITMSELPD
;
A
#
# COMPACT_ATOMS: atom_id res chain seq x y z
N MET A 1 15.89 -42.87 15.20
CA MET A 1 17.19 -43.39 15.68
C MET A 1 18.41 -42.63 15.16
N ALA A 2 18.44 -42.18 13.89
CA ALA A 2 19.62 -41.48 13.33
C ALA A 2 20.02 -40.19 14.08
N ILE A 3 19.04 -39.47 14.63
CA ILE A 3 19.27 -38.23 15.39
C ILE A 3 19.91 -38.53 16.75
N SER A 4 19.42 -39.54 17.47
CA SER A 4 19.94 -39.97 18.78
C SER A 4 21.40 -40.40 18.70
N LEU A 5 21.80 -41.08 17.61
CA LEU A 5 23.19 -41.43 17.33
C LEU A 5 24.09 -40.20 17.13
N LYS A 6 23.60 -39.20 16.38
CA LYS A 6 24.34 -37.94 16.17
C LYS A 6 24.52 -37.17 17.46
N ILE A 7 23.49 -37.10 18.29
CA ILE A 7 23.54 -36.45 19.60
C ILE A 7 24.53 -37.18 20.52
N ALA A 8 24.43 -38.51 20.63
CA ALA A 8 25.37 -39.33 21.39
C ALA A 8 26.84 -39.06 20.98
N ALA A 9 27.11 -39.03 19.68
CA ALA A 9 28.45 -38.76 19.14
C ALA A 9 28.95 -37.34 19.44
N HIS A 10 28.13 -36.31 19.29
CA HIS A 10 28.54 -34.91 19.50
C HIS A 10 28.78 -34.56 20.96
N TYR A 11 28.01 -35.15 21.88
CA TYR A 11 28.11 -34.86 23.31
C TYR A 11 28.99 -35.87 24.07
N GLY A 12 29.63 -36.82 23.37
CA GLY A 12 30.52 -37.81 23.97
C GLY A 12 29.80 -38.81 24.89
N VAL A 13 28.51 -39.05 24.67
CA VAL A 13 27.68 -39.95 25.48
C VAL A 13 27.46 -41.25 24.74
N SER A 14 27.54 -42.39 25.43
CA SER A 14 27.10 -43.66 24.82
C SER A 14 25.59 -43.62 24.55
N LEU A 15 25.18 -44.10 23.36
CA LEU A 15 23.78 -44.11 22.93
C LEU A 15 22.85 -44.81 23.94
N LYS A 16 23.35 -45.87 24.60
CA LYS A 16 22.58 -46.60 25.62
C LYS A 16 22.18 -45.67 26.77
N HIS A 17 23.14 -44.95 27.35
CA HIS A 17 22.92 -44.01 28.45
C HIS A 17 22.04 -42.83 28.04
N LEU A 18 22.16 -42.36 26.78
CA LEU A 18 21.28 -41.33 26.22
C LEU A 18 19.82 -41.80 26.16
N LEU A 19 19.57 -43.05 25.73
CA LEU A 19 18.22 -43.58 25.56
C LEU A 19 17.58 -44.01 26.89
N THR A 20 18.37 -44.38 27.90
CA THR A 20 17.89 -44.74 29.24
C THR A 20 17.82 -43.57 30.21
N GLY A 21 18.34 -42.39 29.82
CA GLY A 21 18.34 -41.18 30.65
C GLY A 21 19.36 -41.21 31.80
N GLU A 22 20.29 -42.16 31.80
CA GLU A 22 21.29 -42.33 32.86
C GLU A 22 22.52 -41.46 32.56
N LEU A 23 22.46 -40.19 32.96
CA LEU A 23 23.48 -39.17 32.69
C LEU A 23 24.32 -38.81 33.92
N SER A 24 24.25 -39.60 34.98
CA SER A 24 24.84 -39.31 36.30
C SER A 24 26.36 -39.08 36.28
N GLN A 25 27.05 -39.70 35.31
CA GLN A 25 28.50 -39.61 35.13
C GLN A 25 28.90 -38.79 33.90
N TRP A 26 27.92 -38.20 33.20
CA TRP A 26 28.20 -37.39 32.04
C TRP A 26 28.75 -36.03 32.45
N GLN A 27 29.90 -35.67 31.89
CA GLN A 27 30.45 -34.32 31.96
C GLN A 27 30.51 -33.74 30.56
N PRO A 28 30.15 -32.45 30.39
CA PRO A 28 30.25 -31.81 29.09
C PRO A 28 31.71 -31.89 28.60
N PRO A 29 31.95 -32.34 27.35
CA PRO A 29 33.29 -32.39 26.80
C PRO A 29 33.84 -30.97 26.75
N VAL A 30 34.82 -30.71 27.64
CA VAL A 30 35.64 -29.51 27.86
C VAL A 30 35.07 -28.23 27.26
N LEU A 31 34.69 -27.28 28.13
CA LEU A 31 34.53 -25.86 27.80
C LEU A 31 35.76 -25.41 26.99
N ARG A 32 35.68 -25.45 25.66
CA ARG A 32 36.62 -24.69 24.84
C ARG A 32 36.40 -23.26 25.27
N GLU A 33 37.47 -22.61 25.72
CA GLU A 33 37.47 -21.16 25.89
C GLU A 33 36.88 -20.57 24.61
N GLN A 34 35.67 -20.04 24.73
CA GLN A 34 35.05 -19.34 23.63
C GLN A 34 36.00 -18.19 23.34
N PHE A 35 36.68 -18.21 22.18
CA PHE A 35 37.57 -17.12 21.79
C PHE A 35 36.77 -15.83 21.92
N ALA A 36 37.16 -14.99 22.87
CA ALA A 36 36.58 -13.67 23.03
C ALA A 36 36.91 -12.93 21.73
N LEU A 37 35.92 -12.75 20.88
CA LEU A 37 36.03 -11.81 19.77
C LEU A 37 36.19 -10.44 20.43
N GLU A 38 37.37 -9.85 20.33
CA GLU A 38 37.59 -8.43 20.63
C GLU A 38 36.85 -7.61 19.57
N LEU A 39 35.52 -7.54 19.71
CA LEU A 39 34.71 -6.62 18.95
C LEU A 39 35.09 -5.24 19.46
N ALA A 40 35.76 -4.45 18.61
CA ALA A 40 35.99 -3.03 18.86
C ALA A 40 34.64 -2.45 19.29
N GLN A 41 34.56 -1.98 20.54
CA GLN A 41 33.31 -1.46 21.06
C GLN A 41 32.81 -0.41 20.07
N PRO A 42 31.60 -0.55 19.52
CA PRO A 42 31.10 0.48 18.63
C PRO A 42 31.13 1.77 19.44
N ASN A 43 31.79 2.80 18.90
CA ASN A 43 31.62 4.19 19.32
C ASN A 43 30.17 4.61 19.04
N SER A 44 29.23 3.93 19.69
CA SER A 44 27.82 4.19 19.68
C SER A 44 27.66 5.48 20.45
N LYS A 45 27.52 6.59 19.72
CA LYS A 45 27.06 7.86 20.31
C LYS A 45 25.88 7.53 21.25
N PRO A 46 25.89 8.05 22.48
CA PRO A 46 24.77 7.83 23.39
C PRO A 46 23.49 8.26 22.67
N ARG A 47 22.44 7.42 22.78
CA ARG A 47 21.13 7.71 22.20
C ARG A 47 20.67 9.07 22.72
N ASP A 48 20.29 9.98 21.81
CA ASP A 48 19.70 11.25 22.20
C ASP A 48 18.53 11.03 23.17
N SER A 49 18.44 11.85 24.21
CA SER A 49 17.36 11.79 25.19
C SER A 49 16.00 11.89 24.48
N PRO A 50 14.97 11.13 24.93
CA PRO A 50 13.64 11.19 24.33
C PRO A 50 13.15 12.64 24.24
N ARG A 51 12.81 13.09 23.03
CA ARG A 51 12.27 14.44 22.82
C ARG A 51 10.93 14.56 23.57
N THR A 52 10.80 15.57 24.41
CA THR A 52 9.51 15.93 25.03
C THR A 52 8.65 16.64 23.98
N ILE A 53 7.55 16.01 23.61
CA ILE A 53 6.63 16.52 22.59
C ILE A 53 5.40 17.11 23.29
N ASP A 54 5.11 18.39 23.01
CA ASP A 54 3.85 19.03 23.42
C ASP A 54 2.73 18.65 22.44
N TRP A 55 1.92 17.67 22.87
CA TRP A 55 0.81 17.14 22.09
C TRP A 55 -0.36 18.12 21.94
N VAL A 56 -0.54 19.04 22.89
CA VAL A 56 -1.64 20.01 22.83
C VAL A 56 -1.36 21.03 21.73
N CYS A 57 -0.13 21.54 21.67
CA CYS A 57 0.31 22.42 20.60
C CYS A 57 0.23 21.74 19.23
N LEU A 58 0.66 20.47 19.14
CA LEU A 58 0.61 19.69 17.90
C LEU A 58 -0.81 19.45 17.41
N GLU A 59 -1.73 19.11 18.31
CA GLU A 59 -3.13 18.89 17.93
C GLU A 59 -3.77 20.18 17.40
N GLY A 60 -3.43 21.34 17.99
CA GLY A 60 -3.83 22.64 17.46
C GLY A 60 -3.31 22.91 16.04
N LYS A 61 -2.04 22.59 15.77
CA LYS A 61 -1.46 22.70 14.41
C LYS A 61 -2.09 21.71 13.43
N LEU A 62 -2.37 20.48 13.88
CA LEU A 62 -3.04 19.46 13.07
C LEU A 62 -4.48 19.88 12.72
N ALA A 63 -5.19 20.52 13.65
CA ALA A 63 -6.51 21.10 13.40
C ALA A 63 -6.43 22.25 12.38
N ALA A 64 -5.38 23.09 12.43
CA ALA A 64 -5.18 24.14 11.42
C ALA A 64 -5.01 23.57 9.99
N PHE A 65 -4.44 22.37 9.84
CA PHE A 65 -4.35 21.71 8.53
C PHE A 65 -5.71 21.34 7.93
N LEU A 66 -6.75 21.16 8.74
CA LEU A 66 -8.11 20.94 8.25
C LEU A 66 -8.68 22.17 7.53
N LEU A 67 -8.15 23.36 7.80
CA LEU A 67 -8.60 24.61 7.20
C LEU A 67 -7.85 24.96 5.91
N LEU A 68 -6.77 24.25 5.56
CA LEU A 68 -5.98 24.53 4.35
C LEU A 68 -6.84 24.36 3.09
N PRO A 69 -6.74 25.24 2.08
CA PRO A 69 -7.57 25.15 0.87
C PRO A 69 -7.31 23.85 0.10
N THR A 70 -6.05 23.46 -0.04
CA THR A 70 -5.65 22.15 -0.58
C THR A 70 -5.43 21.17 0.57
N PRO A 71 -6.21 20.09 0.67
CA PRO A 71 -6.00 19.06 1.68
C PRO A 71 -4.62 18.42 1.53
N ILE A 72 -4.06 17.96 2.66
CA ILE A 72 -2.76 17.29 2.70
C ILE A 72 -2.91 15.88 3.28
N SER A 73 -2.04 14.96 2.86
CA SER A 73 -2.02 13.62 3.43
C SER A 73 -1.57 13.62 4.90
N VAL A 74 -1.91 12.55 5.64
CA VAL A 74 -1.45 12.39 7.03
C VAL A 74 0.08 12.31 7.10
N LEU A 75 0.74 11.73 6.10
CA LEU A 75 2.20 11.64 6.05
C LEU A 75 2.83 13.02 5.82
N GLU A 76 2.23 13.83 4.96
CA GLU A 76 2.62 15.23 4.77
C GLU A 76 2.47 16.03 6.06
N ALA A 77 1.34 15.89 6.74
CA ALA A 77 1.09 16.53 8.03
C ALA A 77 2.14 16.10 9.07
N ALA A 78 2.41 14.79 9.18
CA ALA A 78 3.42 14.24 10.08
C ALA A 78 4.82 14.80 9.81
N ARG A 79 5.20 14.92 8.53
CA ARG A 79 6.48 15.51 8.13
C ARG A 79 6.58 16.98 8.53
N ARG A 80 5.54 17.78 8.30
CA ARG A 80 5.49 19.21 8.67
C ARG A 80 5.53 19.45 10.18
N LEU A 81 5.05 18.48 10.94
CA LEU A 81 5.04 18.51 12.40
C LEU A 81 6.29 17.88 13.02
N GLU A 82 7.18 17.31 12.20
CA GLU A 82 8.39 16.59 12.62
C GLU A 82 8.09 15.41 13.58
N VAL A 83 6.98 14.72 13.36
CA VAL A 83 6.53 13.57 14.16
C VAL A 83 6.26 12.37 13.26
N GLU A 84 6.42 11.16 13.80
CA GLU A 84 6.02 9.95 13.10
C GLU A 84 4.49 9.87 12.95
N ALA A 85 4.00 9.53 11.75
CA ALA A 85 2.56 9.42 11.48
C ALA A 85 1.82 8.47 12.44
N ARG A 86 2.49 7.40 12.91
CA ARG A 86 1.92 6.48 13.90
C ARG A 86 1.58 7.19 15.21
N GLN A 87 2.42 8.12 15.67
CA GLN A 87 2.18 8.85 16.90
C GLN A 87 0.96 9.77 16.79
N LEU A 88 0.72 10.35 15.61
CA LEU A 88 -0.49 11.14 15.36
C LEU A 88 -1.76 10.29 15.56
N TYR A 89 -1.77 9.06 15.04
CA TYR A 89 -2.90 8.15 15.26
C TYR A 89 -3.05 7.69 16.72
N LEU A 90 -1.94 7.55 17.46
CA LEU A 90 -1.98 7.13 18.86
C LEU A 90 -2.42 8.26 19.81
N ARG A 91 -2.02 9.50 19.54
CA ARG A 91 -2.17 10.63 20.45
C ARG A 91 -3.24 11.64 20.03
N ALA A 92 -3.48 11.79 18.73
CA ALA A 92 -4.43 12.74 18.14
C ALA A 92 -5.30 12.05 17.07
N ASN A 93 -5.87 10.88 17.40
CA ASN A 93 -6.52 9.98 16.44
C ASN A 93 -7.66 10.66 15.65
N LYS A 94 -8.54 11.38 16.35
CA LYS A 94 -9.75 11.98 15.75
C LYS A 94 -9.40 13.00 14.67
N THR A 95 -8.54 13.96 15.00
CA THR A 95 -8.06 15.00 14.08
C THR A 95 -7.23 14.39 12.95
N THR A 96 -6.38 13.41 13.25
CA THR A 96 -5.61 12.67 12.23
C THR A 96 -6.50 11.97 11.21
N ARG A 97 -7.58 11.30 11.67
CA ARG A 97 -8.57 10.68 10.78
C ARG A 97 -9.29 11.70 9.92
N GLN A 98 -9.69 12.84 10.48
CA GLN A 98 -10.34 13.90 9.71
C GLN A 98 -9.44 14.42 8.58
N VAL A 99 -8.13 14.62 8.84
CA VAL A 99 -7.16 15.02 7.81
C VAL A 99 -7.07 13.94 6.73
N GLY A 100 -6.98 12.67 7.13
CA GLY A 100 -6.90 11.55 6.21
C GLY A 100 -8.13 11.41 5.31
N GLU A 101 -9.34 11.47 5.87
CA GLU A 101 -10.58 11.38 5.08
C GLU A 101 -10.72 12.57 4.12
N ARG A 102 -10.43 13.78 4.58
CA ARG A 102 -10.47 14.99 3.73
C ARG A 102 -9.53 14.87 2.52
N TRP A 103 -8.34 14.30 2.72
CA TRP A 103 -7.40 14.04 1.63
C TRP A 103 -7.91 12.96 0.65
N LYS A 104 -8.48 11.87 1.16
CA LYS A 104 -9.08 10.82 0.32
C LYS A 104 -10.22 11.37 -0.53
N ASP A 105 -11.12 12.14 0.07
CA ASP A 105 -12.24 12.78 -0.63
C ASP A 105 -11.75 13.72 -1.73
N TYR A 106 -10.70 14.50 -1.44
CA TYR A 106 -10.08 15.37 -2.42
C TYR A 106 -9.50 14.59 -3.61
N LEU A 107 -8.76 13.50 -3.35
CA LEU A 107 -8.23 12.64 -4.40
C LEU A 107 -9.36 12.01 -5.24
N LYS A 108 -10.42 11.54 -4.59
CA LYS A 108 -11.58 10.96 -5.25
C LYS A 108 -12.24 11.97 -6.19
N ARG A 109 -12.53 13.19 -5.72
CA ARG A 109 -13.12 14.25 -6.55
C ARG A 109 -12.21 14.64 -7.72
N LYS A 110 -10.90 14.74 -7.48
CA LYS A 110 -9.92 15.06 -8.54
C LYS A 110 -9.93 13.98 -9.62
N GLN A 111 -10.02 12.73 -9.20
CA GLN A 111 -10.07 11.57 -10.06
C GLN A 111 -11.38 11.52 -10.87
N GLU A 112 -12.53 11.76 -10.23
CA GLU A 112 -13.84 11.89 -10.90
C GLU A 112 -13.82 13.01 -11.93
N ALA A 113 -13.26 14.19 -11.59
CA ALA A 113 -13.13 15.30 -12.53
C ALA A 113 -12.31 14.93 -13.78
N LYS A 114 -11.26 14.11 -13.64
CA LYS A 114 -10.48 13.60 -14.78
C LYS A 114 -11.27 12.64 -15.66
N VAL A 115 -12.13 11.82 -15.07
CA VAL A 115 -13.04 10.96 -15.84
C VAL A 115 -14.03 11.81 -16.63
N VAL A 116 -14.65 12.81 -16.00
CA VAL A 116 -15.59 13.72 -16.66
C VAL A 116 -14.94 14.48 -17.82
N GLU A 117 -13.71 14.97 -17.62
CA GLU A 117 -12.93 15.65 -18.65
C GLU A 117 -12.61 14.72 -19.86
N ALA A 118 -12.31 13.44 -19.59
CA ALA A 118 -12.01 12.45 -20.63
C ALA A 118 -13.26 11.87 -21.31
N TRP A 119 -14.43 11.96 -20.66
CA TRP A 119 -15.68 11.34 -21.11
C TRP A 119 -16.03 11.59 -22.58
N PRO A 120 -16.09 12.84 -23.09
CA PRO A 120 -16.48 13.09 -24.48
C PRO A 120 -15.51 12.46 -25.50
N TYR A 121 -14.22 12.36 -25.16
CA TYR A 121 -13.22 11.72 -26.02
C TYR A 121 -13.40 10.20 -26.06
N LEU A 122 -13.74 9.60 -24.91
CA LEU A 122 -14.02 8.16 -24.83
C LEU A 122 -15.31 7.82 -25.56
N GLU A 123 -16.35 8.63 -25.43
CA GLU A 123 -17.63 8.47 -26.10
C GLU A 123 -17.47 8.49 -27.62
N LYS A 124 -16.80 9.53 -28.15
CA LYS A 124 -16.49 9.64 -29.57
C LYS A 124 -15.68 8.43 -30.07
N ALA A 125 -14.64 8.03 -29.33
CA ALA A 125 -13.83 6.88 -29.72
C ALA A 125 -14.63 5.56 -29.72
N CYS A 126 -15.57 5.37 -28.81
CA CYS A 126 -16.48 4.22 -28.80
C CYS A 126 -17.37 4.20 -30.06
N LEU A 127 -17.97 5.34 -30.41
CA LEU A 127 -18.82 5.46 -31.60
C LEU A 127 -18.03 5.19 -32.89
N ASP A 128 -16.83 5.76 -33.01
CA ASP A 128 -15.96 5.53 -34.17
C ASP A 128 -15.58 4.04 -34.31
N ILE A 129 -15.30 3.36 -33.20
CA ILE A 129 -14.99 1.92 -33.20
C ILE A 129 -16.21 1.09 -33.63
N TRP A 130 -17.41 1.43 -33.16
CA TRP A 130 -18.63 0.72 -33.55
C TRP A 130 -19.01 0.98 -35.01
N ALA A 131 -18.81 2.19 -35.52
CA ALA A 131 -19.01 2.51 -36.93
C ALA A 131 -18.10 1.67 -37.85
N GLU A 132 -16.91 1.29 -37.39
CA GLU A 132 -16.02 0.36 -38.08
C GLU A 132 -16.40 -1.13 -37.89
N GLY A 133 -17.48 -1.44 -37.18
CA GLY A 133 -17.91 -2.80 -36.86
C GLY A 133 -16.99 -3.55 -35.89
N LYS A 134 -16.14 -2.82 -35.15
CA LYS A 134 -15.15 -3.39 -34.23
C LYS A 134 -15.66 -3.37 -32.78
N THR A 135 -15.06 -4.22 -31.95
CA THR A 135 -15.32 -4.22 -30.51
C THR A 135 -14.43 -3.21 -29.79
N VAL A 136 -15.02 -2.50 -28.83
CA VAL A 136 -14.31 -1.50 -28.02
C VAL A 136 -13.38 -2.23 -27.05
N THR A 137 -12.09 -2.22 -27.38
CA THR A 137 -11.02 -2.76 -26.55
C THR A 137 -10.01 -1.67 -26.20
N ARG A 138 -9.24 -1.86 -25.13
CA ARG A 138 -8.19 -0.90 -24.74
C ARG A 138 -7.22 -0.59 -25.89
N ARG A 139 -6.89 -1.60 -26.71
CA ARG A 139 -6.01 -1.44 -27.87
C ARG A 139 -6.59 -0.49 -28.91
N GLU A 140 -7.90 -0.57 -29.17
CA GLU A 140 -8.56 0.30 -30.13
C GLU A 140 -8.77 1.73 -29.60
N ILE A 141 -8.97 1.88 -28.29
CA ILE A 141 -9.07 3.20 -27.64
C ILE A 141 -7.74 3.95 -27.67
N VAL A 142 -6.63 3.27 -27.34
CA VAL A 142 -5.28 3.88 -27.35
C VAL A 142 -4.87 4.36 -28.76
N LYS A 143 -5.39 3.75 -29.83
CA LYS A 143 -5.15 4.21 -31.20
C LYS A 143 -5.86 5.52 -31.55
N ARG A 144 -6.95 5.86 -30.85
CA ARG A 144 -7.84 6.99 -31.20
C ARG A 144 -7.79 8.13 -30.21
N VAL A 145 -7.52 7.84 -28.94
CA VAL A 145 -7.48 8.84 -27.87
C VAL A 145 -6.02 9.08 -27.45
N PRO A 146 -5.56 10.33 -27.41
CA PRO A 146 -4.21 10.68 -26.96
C PRO A 146 -3.89 10.19 -25.55
N GLU A 147 -2.63 9.84 -25.30
CA GLU A 147 -2.18 9.31 -24.01
C GLU A 147 -2.34 10.33 -22.87
N GLU A 148 -2.25 11.63 -23.17
CA GLU A 148 -2.43 12.71 -22.20
C GLU A 148 -3.83 12.70 -21.57
N ILE A 149 -4.83 12.24 -22.32
CA ILE A 149 -6.22 12.13 -21.87
C ILE A 149 -6.46 10.80 -21.16
N LEU A 150 -5.81 9.72 -21.62
CA LEU A 150 -5.99 8.38 -21.05
C LEU A 150 -5.22 8.13 -19.76
N SER A 151 -4.00 8.66 -19.65
CA SER A 151 -3.10 8.44 -18.51
C SER A 151 -3.70 8.86 -17.15
N PRO A 152 -4.41 10.00 -17.05
CA PRO A 152 -5.05 10.41 -15.80
C PRO A 152 -6.32 9.64 -15.42
N VAL A 153 -6.91 8.88 -16.36
CA VAL A 153 -8.17 8.17 -16.15
C VAL A 153 -7.91 6.89 -15.36
N PRO A 154 -8.45 6.77 -14.14
CA PRO A 154 -8.30 5.54 -13.37
C PRO A 154 -9.14 4.42 -13.95
N ASN A 155 -8.71 3.17 -13.75
CA ASN A 155 -9.51 2.00 -14.06
C ASN A 155 -10.22 2.11 -15.43
N LEU A 156 -9.48 2.53 -16.47
CA LEU A 156 -10.01 2.89 -17.79
C LEU A 156 -11.04 1.87 -18.32
N LEU A 157 -10.83 0.58 -18.09
CA LEU A 157 -11.75 -0.48 -18.51
C LEU A 157 -13.15 -0.36 -17.86
N ASN A 158 -13.23 0.03 -16.60
CA ASN A 158 -14.51 0.23 -15.92
C ASN A 158 -15.20 1.49 -16.45
N VAL A 159 -14.45 2.58 -16.64
CA VAL A 159 -14.97 3.81 -17.26
C VAL A 159 -15.51 3.52 -18.66
N LEU A 160 -14.79 2.75 -19.48
CA LEU A 160 -15.25 2.35 -20.82
C LEU A 160 -16.55 1.53 -20.77
N LYS A 161 -16.70 0.63 -19.79
CA LYS A 161 -17.97 -0.11 -19.61
C LYS A 161 -19.12 0.83 -19.26
N GLU A 162 -18.88 1.82 -18.42
CA GLU A 162 -19.89 2.83 -18.07
C GLU A 162 -20.27 3.69 -19.27
N VAL A 163 -19.29 4.14 -20.07
CA VAL A 163 -19.52 4.89 -21.32
C VAL A 163 -20.33 4.05 -22.31
N GLN A 164 -19.96 2.78 -22.53
CA GLN A 164 -20.70 1.89 -23.43
C GLN A 164 -22.14 1.65 -22.95
N LYS A 165 -22.33 1.45 -21.65
CA LYS A 165 -23.66 1.30 -21.06
C LYS A 165 -24.50 2.56 -21.22
N HIS A 166 -23.90 3.73 -21.03
CA HIS A 166 -24.55 5.01 -21.27
C HIS A 166 -25.03 5.11 -22.71
N LEU A 167 -24.13 4.86 -23.67
CA LEU A 167 -24.44 4.90 -25.11
C LEU A 167 -25.57 3.95 -25.51
N GLN A 168 -25.55 2.71 -25.01
CA GLN A 168 -26.60 1.70 -25.26
C GLN A 168 -27.96 2.08 -24.66
N GLN A 169 -27.99 2.91 -23.62
CA GLN A 169 -29.22 3.40 -22.99
C GLN A 169 -29.76 4.67 -23.67
N SER A 170 -28.89 5.45 -24.30
CA SER A 170 -29.24 6.66 -25.04
C SER A 170 -29.59 6.43 -26.51
N GLU A 171 -29.32 5.25 -27.08
CA GLU A 171 -29.89 4.84 -28.37
C GLU A 171 -31.36 4.39 -28.19
N PRO A 172 -32.36 5.11 -28.74
CA PRO A 172 -33.66 4.51 -28.94
C PRO A 172 -33.52 3.43 -30.01
N ILE A 173 -34.08 2.26 -29.71
CA ILE A 173 -34.32 1.15 -30.64
C ILE A 173 -34.80 1.72 -31.98
N THR A 174 -33.92 1.77 -32.98
CA THR A 174 -34.28 2.07 -34.36
C THR A 174 -33.91 0.85 -35.19
N MET A 175 -34.62 -0.24 -34.96
CA MET A 175 -34.67 -1.40 -35.85
C MET A 175 -36.08 -1.96 -35.85
N SER A 176 -36.98 -1.33 -36.61
CA SER A 176 -37.96 -2.01 -37.47
C SER A 176 -39.01 -1.01 -37.99
N GLU A 177 -38.68 -0.24 -39.03
CA GLU A 177 -39.67 0.05 -40.06
C GLU A 177 -39.32 -0.85 -41.26
N LEU A 178 -40.26 -1.76 -41.55
CA LEU A 178 -40.36 -2.64 -42.72
C LEU A 178 -40.63 -1.81 -44.00
N PRO A 179 -40.47 -2.39 -45.20
CA PRO A 179 -41.66 -2.93 -45.87
C PRO A 179 -41.45 -4.27 -46.59
N ASP A 180 -42.55 -5.04 -46.58
CA ASP A 180 -43.02 -6.14 -47.47
C ASP A 180 -42.04 -6.92 -48.36
#